data_AF-A0A7J6FAA7-F1
#
_entry.id   AF-A0A7J6FAA7-F1
#
_cell.length_a   1.000
_cell.length_b   1.000
_cell.length_c   1.000
_cell.angle_alpha   90.00
_cell.angle_beta   90.00
_cell.angle_gamma   90.00
#
_symmetry.space_group_name_H-M   'P 1'
#
loop_
_entity.id
_entity.type
_entity.pdbx_description
1 polymer ?
#
loop_
_entity_poly.entity_id
_entity_poly.type
_entity_poly.pdbx_seq_one_letter_code
_entity_poly.pdbx_strand_id
1 'polypeptide(L)'
;MHQSPLKISDNPSGTWLAQNTVKKCHFQAQLTDHTGSLIATIFGKNAEKFSNCTAEELIHIPNDQNILSIARLFTTSKFFIYLKARADEYSSESRTKHSVISLLESDAESSTSNTANDA
;
A
#
# COMPACT_ATOMS: atom_id res chain seq x y z
N MET A 1 1.69 -21.38 16.20
CA MET A 1 1.66 -21.85 14.80
C MET A 1 1.25 -20.67 13.92
N HIS A 2 2.13 -20.17 13.05
CA HIS A 2 1.81 -19.11 12.09
C HIS A 2 1.59 -19.78 10.73
N GLN A 3 0.33 -19.89 10.29
CA GLN A 3 0.03 -20.30 8.92
C GLN A 3 0.22 -19.10 7.99
N SER A 4 1.10 -19.24 7.01
CA SER A 4 1.21 -18.30 5.90
C SER A 4 -0.08 -18.35 5.08
N PRO A 5 -0.68 -17.20 4.71
CA PRO A 5 -1.85 -17.21 3.84
C PRO A 5 -1.49 -17.80 2.47
N LEU A 6 -2.33 -18.70 1.98
CA LEU A 6 -2.17 -19.34 0.68
C LEU A 6 -2.33 -18.28 -0.44
N LYS A 7 -1.31 -18.17 -1.30
CA LYS A 7 -1.41 -17.39 -2.54
C LYS A 7 -2.04 -18.28 -3.59
N ILE A 8 -3.20 -17.86 -4.08
CA ILE A 8 -3.94 -18.59 -5.11
C ILE A 8 -3.44 -18.13 -6.49
N SER A 9 -3.04 -19.07 -7.34
CA SER A 9 -2.71 -18.82 -8.75
C SER A 9 -3.87 -19.24 -9.65
N ASP A 10 -3.94 -18.65 -10.84
CA ASP A 10 -5.00 -18.91 -11.82
C ASP A 10 -5.16 -20.41 -12.09
N ASN A 11 -6.38 -20.91 -11.88
CA ASN A 11 -6.74 -22.29 -12.20
C ASN A 11 -7.46 -22.29 -13.56
N PRO A 12 -6.95 -22.99 -14.60
CA PRO A 12 -7.54 -22.98 -15.94
C PRO A 12 -8.95 -23.61 -16.02
N SER A 13 -9.45 -24.22 -14.95
CA SER A 13 -10.75 -24.89 -14.90
C SER A 13 -11.92 -24.02 -14.40
N GLY A 14 -11.69 -22.74 -14.08
CA GLY A 14 -12.74 -21.79 -13.68
C GLY A 14 -13.52 -22.12 -12.41
N THR A 15 -13.21 -23.24 -11.73
CA THR A 15 -13.92 -23.70 -10.54
C THR A 15 -13.03 -23.43 -9.33
N TRP A 16 -13.22 -22.26 -8.72
CA TRP A 16 -12.66 -21.98 -7.40
C TRP A 16 -13.44 -22.83 -6.39
N LEU A 17 -12.78 -23.77 -5.72
CA LEU A 17 -13.29 -24.26 -4.44
C LEU A 17 -13.26 -23.03 -3.53
N ALA A 18 -14.42 -22.41 -3.33
CA ALA A 18 -14.61 -21.19 -2.56
C ALA A 18 -14.30 -21.47 -1.08
N GLN A 19 -13.02 -21.65 -0.75
CA GLN A 19 -12.52 -21.41 0.58
C GLN A 19 -12.48 -19.90 0.77
N ASN A 20 -13.61 -19.32 1.17
CA ASN A 20 -13.78 -17.97 1.72
C ASN A 20 -12.57 -17.03 1.50
N THR A 21 -12.35 -16.61 0.25
CA THR A 21 -11.15 -15.90 -0.17
C THR A 21 -11.27 -14.43 0.23
N VAL A 22 -10.71 -14.09 1.39
CA VAL A 22 -10.61 -12.70 1.81
C VAL A 22 -9.63 -11.97 0.89
N LYS A 23 -10.17 -11.11 0.02
CA LYS A 23 -9.42 -10.20 -0.84
C LYS A 23 -8.60 -9.23 0.02
N LYS A 24 -7.36 -8.95 -0.37
CA LYS A 24 -6.45 -8.07 0.36
C LYS A 24 -5.62 -7.23 -0.59
N CYS A 25 -5.50 -5.93 -0.30
CA CYS A 25 -4.59 -5.05 -1.01
C CYS A 25 -3.13 -5.39 -0.72
N HIS A 26 -2.29 -5.24 -1.74
CA HIS A 26 -0.85 -5.42 -1.66
C HIS A 26 -0.17 -4.47 -2.64
N PHE A 27 0.64 -3.55 -2.11
CA PHE A 27 1.39 -2.57 -2.90
C PHE A 27 2.87 -2.61 -2.55
N GLN A 28 3.69 -2.38 -3.57
CA GLN A 28 5.08 -1.95 -3.38
C GLN A 28 5.16 -0.46 -3.68
N ALA A 29 5.69 0.30 -2.73
CA ALA A 29 5.85 1.74 -2.85
C ALA A 29 7.31 2.12 -2.60
N GLN A 30 7.80 3.10 -3.37
CA GLN A 30 9.04 3.80 -3.05
C GLN A 30 8.72 4.87 -2.02
N LEU A 31 9.27 4.72 -0.82
CA LEU A 31 9.15 5.69 0.26
C LEU A 31 10.39 6.58 0.21
N THR A 32 10.19 7.89 0.30
CA THR A 32 11.26 8.88 0.18
C THR A 32 11.16 9.88 1.31
N ASP A 33 12.29 10.20 1.92
CA ASP A 33 12.45 11.33 2.84
C ASP A 33 13.65 12.19 2.42
N HIS A 34 14.10 13.08 3.30
CA HIS A 34 15.24 13.97 3.05
C HIS A 34 16.60 13.24 3.03
N THR A 35 16.66 11.99 3.48
CA THR A 35 17.88 11.18 3.58
C THR A 35 18.04 10.20 2.43
N GLY A 36 16.93 9.79 1.79
CA GLY A 36 16.96 8.91 0.63
C GLY A 36 15.63 8.24 0.34
N SER A 37 15.71 7.11 -0.35
CA SER A 37 14.55 6.30 -0.70
C SER A 37 14.75 4.83 -0.38
N LEU A 38 13.66 4.12 -0.10
CA LEU A 38 13.63 2.67 0.01
C LEU A 38 12.34 2.10 -0.59
N ILE A 39 12.40 0.84 -1.02
CA ILE A 39 11.20 0.10 -1.43
C ILE A 39 10.62 -0.61 -0.21
N ALA A 40 9.34 -0.36 0.06
CA ALA A 40 8.59 -1.03 1.09
C ALA A 40 7.32 -1.68 0.54
N THR A 41 6.93 -2.76 1.20
CA THR A 41 5.67 -3.44 0.92
C THR A 41 4.60 -3.06 1.93
N ILE A 42 3.40 -2.75 1.44
CA ILE A 42 2.23 -2.37 2.24
C ILE A 42 1.16 -3.43 2.01
N PHE A 43 0.55 -3.93 3.09
CA PHE A 43 -0.40 -5.05 3.04
C PHE A 43 -1.75 -4.71 3.69
N GLY A 44 -2.82 -5.34 3.17
CA GLY A 44 -4.14 -5.38 3.79
C GLY A 44 -4.70 -3.99 4.09
N LYS A 45 -5.21 -3.78 5.31
CA LYS A 45 -5.81 -2.51 5.72
C LYS A 45 -4.86 -1.31 5.62
N ASN A 46 -3.56 -1.51 5.82
CA ASN A 46 -2.59 -0.43 5.61
C ASN A 46 -2.49 -0.08 4.13
N ALA A 47 -2.52 -1.08 3.26
CA ALA A 47 -2.54 -0.85 1.82
C ALA A 47 -3.83 -0.14 1.39
N GLU A 48 -4.97 -0.53 1.94
CA GLU A 48 -6.26 0.13 1.68
C GLU A 48 -6.30 1.57 2.19
N LYS A 49 -5.76 1.83 3.39
CA LYS A 49 -5.64 3.19 3.94
C LYS A 49 -4.67 4.03 3.10
N PHE A 50 -3.54 3.46 2.72
CA PHE A 50 -2.58 4.10 1.84
C PHE A 50 -3.19 4.45 0.49
N SER A 51 -4.01 3.55 -0.07
CA SER A 51 -4.64 3.74 -1.37
C SER A 51 -5.99 4.47 -1.32
N ASN A 52 -6.51 4.76 -0.13
CA ASN A 52 -7.90 5.16 0.10
C ASN A 52 -8.90 4.35 -0.74
N CYS A 53 -8.65 3.05 -0.87
CA CYS A 53 -9.38 2.16 -1.78
C CYS A 53 -9.28 0.72 -1.27
N THR A 54 -10.42 0.08 -1.11
CA THR A 54 -10.53 -1.30 -0.62
C THR A 54 -10.13 -2.31 -1.68
N ALA A 55 -9.79 -3.53 -1.25
CA ALA A 55 -9.48 -4.61 -2.18
C ALA A 55 -10.66 -4.96 -3.09
N GLU A 56 -11.89 -4.77 -2.60
CA GLU A 56 -13.11 -4.99 -3.38
C GLU A 56 -13.26 -3.94 -4.48
N GLU A 57 -13.05 -2.67 -4.16
CA GLU A 57 -13.13 -1.58 -5.13
C GLU A 57 -12.09 -1.74 -6.23
N LEU A 58 -10.83 -2.07 -5.88
CA LEU A 58 -9.75 -2.26 -6.85
C LEU A 58 -10.04 -3.34 -7.90
N ILE A 59 -10.75 -4.41 -7.54
CA ILE A 59 -11.09 -5.50 -8.46
C ILE A 59 -12.13 -5.06 -9.50
N HIS A 60 -12.99 -4.11 -9.14
CA HIS A 60 -14.05 -3.62 -10.01
C HIS A 60 -13.61 -2.44 -10.87
N ILE A 61 -12.36 -1.98 -10.73
CA ILE A 61 -11.81 -0.93 -11.57
C ILE A 61 -11.63 -1.53 -12.98
N PRO A 62 -12.36 -1.02 -13.98
CA PRO A 62 -12.22 -1.50 -15.34
C PRO A 62 -10.76 -1.43 -15.76
N ASN A 63 -10.28 -2.40 -16.53
CA ASN A 63 -8.90 -2.40 -17.02
C ASN A 63 -8.55 -1.11 -17.82
N ASP A 64 -9.58 -0.45 -18.33
CA ASP A 64 -9.51 0.80 -19.10
C ASP A 64 -9.45 2.06 -18.20
N GLN A 65 -9.80 1.93 -16.91
CA GLN A 65 -9.60 2.96 -15.89
C GLN A 65 -8.18 2.82 -15.34
N ASN A 66 -7.38 3.82 -15.66
CA ASN A 66 -5.94 3.80 -15.44
C ASN A 66 -5.62 3.66 -13.94
N ILE A 67 -5.15 2.48 -13.51
CA ILE A 67 -4.61 2.25 -12.14
C ILE A 67 -3.55 3.32 -11.78
N LEU A 68 -2.91 3.93 -12.79
CA LEU A 68 -2.00 5.07 -12.62
C LEU A 68 -2.68 6.32 -12.03
N SER A 69 -3.97 6.53 -12.27
CA SER A 69 -4.75 7.64 -11.68
C SER A 69 -4.90 7.46 -10.18
N ILE A 70 -5.08 6.22 -9.73
CA ILE A 70 -5.12 5.83 -8.32
C ILE A 70 -3.73 6.03 -7.72
N ALA A 71 -2.69 5.52 -8.39
CA ALA A 71 -1.29 5.69 -7.98
C ALA A 71 -0.86 7.16 -7.82
N ARG A 72 -1.37 8.06 -8.68
CA ARG A 72 -1.08 9.51 -8.64
C ARG A 72 -1.66 10.23 -7.43
N LEU A 73 -2.76 9.75 -6.85
CA LEU A 73 -3.32 10.35 -5.62
C LEU A 73 -2.39 10.14 -4.42
N PHE A 74 -1.46 9.18 -4.50
CA PHE A 74 -0.62 8.77 -3.37
C PHE A 74 0.73 9.49 -3.31
N THR A 75 1.18 10.08 -4.41
CA THR A 75 2.53 10.69 -4.50
C THR A 75 2.66 12.01 -3.74
N THR A 76 1.57 12.58 -3.22
CA THR A 76 1.55 13.89 -2.55
C THR A 76 1.34 13.85 -1.04
N SER A 77 1.05 12.67 -0.46
CA SER A 77 0.71 12.54 0.95
C SER A 77 1.94 12.24 1.82
N LYS A 78 2.04 12.90 2.98
CA LYS A 78 3.07 12.64 4.00
C LYS A 78 2.50 11.74 5.09
N PHE A 79 3.24 10.68 5.42
CA PHE A 79 2.86 9.73 6.46
C PHE A 79 3.97 9.56 7.48
N PHE A 80 3.60 9.43 8.74
CA PHE A 80 4.46 8.78 9.73
C PHE A 80 4.25 7.27 9.62
N ILE A 81 5.33 6.55 9.33
CA ILE A 81 5.28 5.11 9.05
C ILE A 81 6.04 4.34 10.12
N TYR A 82 5.51 3.19 10.50
CA TYR A 82 6.28 2.19 11.22
C TYR A 82 6.73 1.12 10.23
N LEU A 83 8.05 0.94 10.13
CA LEU A 83 8.68 0.04 9.18
C LEU A 83 9.28 -1.16 9.90
N LYS A 84 8.98 -2.37 9.41
CA LYS A 84 9.65 -3.59 9.83
C LYS A 84 10.65 -4.00 8.74
N ALA A 85 11.93 -4.09 9.10
CA ALA A 85 12.96 -4.68 8.26
C ALA A 85 13.12 -6.17 8.59
N ARG A 86 13.28 -6.99 7.56
CA ARG A 86 13.58 -8.41 7.69
C ARG A 86 14.62 -8.79 6.64
N ALA A 87 15.71 -9.42 7.07
CA ALA A 87 16.61 -10.10 6.15
C ALA A 87 15.92 -11.37 5.63
N ASP A 88 15.78 -11.47 4.32
CA ASP A 88 15.41 -12.72 3.65
C ASP A 88 16.64 -13.23 2.91
N GLU A 89 17.01 -14.47 3.20
CA GLU A 89 18.01 -15.21 2.45
C GLU A 89 17.28 -16.07 1.42
N TYR A 90 17.47 -15.75 0.15
CA TYR A 90 16.97 -16.59 -0.94
C TYR A 90 18.13 -16.95 -1.86
N SER A 91 18.39 -18.25 -1.98
CA SER A 91 19.35 -18.84 -2.93
C SER A 91 20.66 -18.04 -3.07
N SER A 92 21.38 -17.85 -1.96
CA SER A 92 22.70 -17.18 -1.85
C SER A 92 22.75 -15.64 -1.85
N GLU A 93 21.62 -14.93 -1.97
CA GLU A 93 21.57 -13.48 -1.75
C GLU A 93 20.81 -13.13 -0.46
N SER A 94 21.42 -12.29 0.38
CA SER A 94 20.73 -11.64 1.49
C SER A 94 20.14 -10.33 1.00
N ARG A 95 18.80 -10.22 1.05
CA ARG A 95 18.08 -8.98 0.72
C ARG A 95 17.25 -8.55 1.93
N THR A 96 17.41 -7.29 2.33
CA THR A 96 16.54 -6.69 3.36
C THR A 96 15.21 -6.29 2.72
N LYS A 97 14.13 -6.91 3.19
CA LYS A 97 12.77 -6.52 2.84
C LYS A 97 12.22 -5.58 3.90
N HIS A 98 11.54 -4.53 3.45
CA HIS A 98 10.87 -3.58 4.32
C HIS A 98 9.36 -3.74 4.17
N SER A 99 8.65 -3.77 5.29
CA SER A 99 7.18 -3.84 5.32
C SER A 99 6.61 -2.75 6.21
N VAL A 100 5.59 -2.06 5.72
CA VAL A 100 4.86 -1.05 6.50
C VAL A 100 3.88 -1.77 7.43
N ILE A 101 4.11 -1.65 8.73
CA ILE A 101 3.27 -2.27 9.77
C ILE A 101 2.19 -1.33 10.29
N SER A 102 2.39 0.00 10.17
CA SER A 102 1.39 1.00 10.53
C SER A 102 1.61 2.31 9.76
N LEU A 103 0.50 3.01 9.47
CA LEU A 103 0.43 4.30 8.79
C LEU A 103 -0.34 5.30 9.65
N LEU A 104 0.32 6.38 10.04
CA LEU A 104 -0.28 7.54 10.66
C LEU A 104 -0.23 8.69 9.65
N GLU A 105 -1.37 9.31 9.39
CA GLU A 105 -1.43 10.49 8.53
C GLU A 105 -0.73 11.66 9.25
N SER A 106 0.03 12.44 8.49
CA SER A 106 0.64 13.66 9.01
C SER A 106 -0.34 14.81 8.78
N ASP A 107 -0.76 15.48 9.85
CA ASP A 107 -1.59 16.68 9.81
C ASP A 107 -0.78 17.90 9.30
N ALA A 108 -0.27 17.84 8.07
CA ALA A 108 0.44 18.94 7.46
C ALA A 108 -0.54 19.89 6.72
N GLU A 109 -1.09 20.82 7.51
CA GLU A 109 -1.63 22.15 7.18
C GLU A 109 -2.96 22.28 6.39
N SER A 110 -4.06 22.27 7.16
CA SER A 110 -5.09 23.29 7.02
C SER A 110 -4.60 24.56 7.70
N SER A 111 -3.86 25.43 6.99
CA SER A 111 -3.45 26.76 7.48
C SER A 111 -2.90 27.63 6.33
N THR A 112 -3.80 28.35 5.64
CA THR A 112 -3.64 29.78 5.30
C THR A 112 -4.92 30.29 4.64
N SER A 113 -5.81 30.87 5.43
CA SER A 113 -6.75 31.90 4.97
C SER A 113 -6.69 33.05 5.96
N ASN A 114 -5.60 33.82 5.91
CA ASN A 114 -5.58 35.15 6.49
C ASN A 114 -6.28 36.09 5.49
N THR A 115 -7.59 36.22 5.61
CA THR A 115 -8.29 37.42 5.15
C THR A 115 -7.84 38.58 6.02
N ALA A 116 -6.79 39.28 5.60
CA ALA A 116 -6.58 40.67 6.00
C ALA A 116 -7.39 41.53 5.03
N ASN A 117 -8.69 41.66 5.31
CA ASN A 117 -9.41 42.88 4.94
C ASN A 117 -9.08 43.88 6.05
N ASP A 118 -8.22 44.84 5.76
CA ASP A 118 -8.21 46.10 6.49
C ASP A 118 -8.35 47.23 5.48
N ALA A 119 -9.16 48.20 5.89
CA ALA A 119 -9.87 49.21 5.11
C ALA A 119 -9.00 50.30 4.47
#